data_AF-A0A1C5LJE4-F1
#
_entry.id   AF-A0A1C5LJE4-F1
#
_cell.length_a   1.000
_cell.length_b   1.000
_cell.length_c   1.000
_cell.angle_alpha   90.00
_cell.angle_beta   90.00
_cell.angle_gamma   90.00
#
_symmetry.space_group_name_H-M   'P 1'
#
loop_
_entity.id
_entity.type
_entity.pdbx_description
1 polymer ?
#
loop_
_entity_poly.entity_id
_entity_poly.type
_entity_poly.pdbx_seq_one_letter_code
_entity_poly.pdbx_strand_id
1 'polypeptide(L)'
;MLDMVKEAERELIDYPGYTGTYYMKRALKQICGRKVPPADRFNWPNGLLAKALADYYQDHKNSEEARVILDVLKKYYDRWIAGKCKMYYLDDAVSGMALIDLHQITGEEKYKEAADRIAEYLFHHETDDGGNLPYRPEQKNGYIFADGIGMVCPFLCKYGAVYDDMNAVNLAVTQMMNFIQMGMDEKTGLPYHGFEYESGVKYGIIGWGRAVGWLMIGMADSLAYMETDRPSYEPIKQAYRRLVDKVEAYQLEGGLYSWQLGAKEGPVDTSATAMILYAIARSLQTNVLIGIHKSRMVRGREALWNSVKEGRIYGCLAECQGFSMYPQVYGAYPWSLAPALSLFTITEENKDK
;
A
#
# COMPACT_ATOMS: atom_id res chain seq x y z
N MET A 1 18.24 -0.92 -11.02
CA MET A 1 16.93 -0.22 -10.92
C MET A 1 16.12 -0.36 -12.20
N LEU A 2 16.68 -0.07 -13.38
CA LEU A 2 15.98 -0.22 -14.67
C LEU A 2 15.29 -1.58 -14.88
N ASP A 3 15.93 -2.70 -14.50
CA ASP A 3 15.28 -4.02 -14.60
C ASP A 3 14.05 -4.15 -13.69
N MET A 4 14.06 -3.48 -12.52
CA MET A 4 12.90 -3.44 -11.63
C MET A 4 11.77 -2.61 -12.21
N VAL A 5 12.08 -1.50 -12.89
CA VAL A 5 11.09 -0.68 -13.60
C VAL A 5 10.42 -1.51 -14.69
N LYS A 6 11.20 -2.18 -15.54
CA LYS A 6 10.68 -3.07 -16.60
C LYS A 6 9.85 -4.23 -16.04
N GLU A 7 10.26 -4.80 -14.93
CA GLU A 7 9.50 -5.84 -14.24
C GLU A 7 8.17 -5.29 -13.72
N ALA A 8 8.17 -4.09 -13.11
CA ALA A 8 6.96 -3.45 -12.61
C ALA A 8 6.00 -3.06 -13.74
N GLU A 9 6.49 -2.57 -14.88
CA GLU A 9 5.70 -2.32 -16.09
C GLU A 9 5.03 -3.60 -16.59
N ARG A 10 5.77 -4.72 -16.62
CA ARG A 10 5.24 -6.03 -17.03
C ARG A 10 4.18 -6.51 -16.05
N GLU A 11 4.49 -6.55 -14.76
CA GLU A 11 3.56 -7.02 -13.72
C GLU A 11 2.30 -6.14 -13.65
N LEU A 12 2.39 -4.83 -13.90
CA LEU A 12 1.22 -3.94 -13.91
C LEU A 12 0.19 -4.35 -14.98
N ILE A 13 0.63 -4.85 -16.12
CA ILE A 13 -0.26 -5.24 -17.22
C ILE A 13 -0.71 -6.70 -17.09
N ASP A 14 0.17 -7.57 -16.60
CA ASP A 14 0.00 -9.02 -16.68
C ASP A 14 -0.45 -9.67 -15.37
N TYR A 15 -0.13 -9.12 -14.19
CA TYR A 15 -0.49 -9.71 -12.89
C TYR A 15 -2.03 -9.77 -12.71
N PRO A 16 -2.60 -10.85 -12.13
CA PRO A 16 -1.95 -12.06 -11.58
C PRO A 16 -1.65 -13.17 -12.62
N GLY A 17 -1.65 -12.86 -13.91
CA GLY A 17 -1.28 -13.79 -14.97
C GLY A 17 -2.38 -14.78 -15.30
N TYR A 18 -3.61 -14.31 -15.53
CA TYR A 18 -4.74 -15.18 -15.87
C TYR A 18 -4.48 -16.01 -17.13
N THR A 19 -4.30 -17.32 -16.96
CA THR A 19 -4.09 -18.29 -18.04
C THR A 19 -5.40 -18.85 -18.59
N GLY A 20 -5.37 -19.48 -19.77
CA GLY A 20 -6.54 -20.20 -20.30
C GLY A 20 -7.05 -21.29 -19.34
N THR A 21 -6.14 -21.96 -18.66
CA THR A 21 -6.44 -22.94 -17.59
C THR A 21 -7.13 -22.30 -16.39
N TYR A 22 -6.77 -21.06 -16.02
CA TYR A 22 -7.46 -20.32 -14.97
C TYR A 22 -8.93 -20.09 -15.35
N TYR A 23 -9.21 -19.57 -16.56
CA TYR A 23 -10.58 -19.33 -17.01
C TYR A 23 -11.41 -20.61 -17.14
N MET A 24 -10.80 -21.71 -17.59
CA MET A 24 -11.47 -23.02 -17.62
C MET A 24 -11.87 -23.50 -16.22
N LYS A 25 -10.94 -23.45 -15.24
CA LYS A 25 -11.23 -23.79 -13.84
C LYS A 25 -12.30 -22.87 -13.24
N ARG A 26 -12.27 -21.59 -13.60
CA ARG A 26 -13.26 -20.59 -13.18
C ARG A 26 -14.66 -20.96 -13.67
N ALA A 27 -14.80 -21.26 -14.96
CA ALA A 27 -16.08 -21.64 -15.57
C ALA A 27 -16.65 -22.92 -14.94
N LEU A 28 -15.80 -23.94 -14.72
CA LEU A 28 -16.21 -25.17 -14.05
C LEU A 28 -16.76 -24.90 -12.63
N LYS A 29 -16.09 -24.06 -11.84
CA LYS A 29 -16.57 -23.68 -10.50
C LYS A 29 -17.93 -22.98 -10.56
N GLN A 30 -18.14 -22.08 -11.53
CA GLN A 30 -19.41 -21.39 -11.72
C GLN A 30 -20.54 -22.34 -12.13
N ILE A 31 -20.27 -23.28 -13.05
CA ILE A 31 -21.23 -24.33 -13.46
C ILE A 31 -21.61 -25.21 -12.25
N CYS A 32 -20.65 -25.49 -11.36
CA CYS A 32 -20.89 -26.22 -10.11
C CYS A 32 -21.56 -25.35 -9.02
N GLY A 33 -22.05 -24.15 -9.33
CA GLY A 33 -22.74 -23.27 -8.38
C GLY A 33 -21.83 -22.66 -7.30
N ARG A 34 -20.50 -22.77 -7.43
CA ARG A 34 -19.57 -22.19 -6.44
C ARG A 34 -19.41 -20.69 -6.71
N LYS A 35 -19.41 -19.88 -5.64
CA LYS A 35 -19.01 -18.47 -5.72
C LYS A 35 -17.54 -18.40 -6.18
N VAL A 36 -17.27 -17.55 -7.16
CA VAL A 36 -15.92 -17.30 -7.66
C VAL A 36 -15.65 -15.79 -7.63
N PRO A 37 -14.57 -15.33 -6.99
CA PRO A 37 -14.18 -13.91 -6.98
C PRO A 37 -14.12 -13.35 -8.41
N PRO A 38 -14.38 -12.06 -8.66
CA PRO A 38 -14.22 -11.46 -9.98
C PRO A 38 -12.82 -11.69 -10.57
N ALA A 39 -12.71 -11.75 -11.90
CA ALA A 39 -11.42 -11.72 -12.56
C ALA A 39 -11.03 -10.25 -12.72
N ASP A 40 -10.27 -9.75 -11.75
CA ASP A 40 -9.98 -8.34 -11.61
C ASP A 40 -8.51 -8.04 -11.86
N ARG A 41 -8.27 -7.11 -12.79
CA ARG A 41 -6.93 -6.59 -13.12
C ARG A 41 -6.72 -5.18 -12.57
N PHE A 42 -7.72 -4.61 -11.92
CA PHE A 42 -7.67 -3.35 -11.19
C PHE A 42 -7.68 -3.62 -9.69
N ASN A 43 -6.68 -4.37 -9.23
CA ASN A 43 -6.58 -4.83 -7.85
C ASN A 43 -5.42 -4.13 -7.11
N TRP A 44 -5.36 -4.30 -5.79
CA TRP A 44 -4.37 -3.62 -4.95
C TRP A 44 -2.89 -3.87 -5.32
N PRO A 45 -2.44 -5.08 -5.76
CA PRO A 45 -1.06 -5.25 -6.23
C PRO A 45 -0.76 -4.42 -7.48
N ASN A 46 -1.69 -4.37 -8.44
CA ASN A 46 -1.54 -3.54 -9.63
C ASN A 46 -1.53 -2.05 -9.26
N GLY A 47 -2.36 -1.62 -8.31
CA GLY A 47 -2.35 -0.24 -7.82
C GLY A 47 -1.03 0.18 -7.15
N LEU A 48 -0.42 -0.71 -6.36
CA LEU A 48 0.92 -0.48 -5.81
C LEU A 48 1.98 -0.32 -6.91
N LEU A 49 1.96 -1.19 -7.92
CA LEU A 49 2.88 -1.10 -9.06
C LEU A 49 2.69 0.21 -9.83
N ALA A 50 1.44 0.61 -10.09
CA ALA A 50 1.14 1.87 -10.75
C ALA A 50 1.66 3.07 -9.95
N LYS A 51 1.47 3.07 -8.62
CA LYS A 51 2.05 4.08 -7.72
C LYS A 51 3.57 4.12 -7.82
N ALA A 52 4.24 2.97 -7.74
CA ALA A 52 5.70 2.91 -7.77
C ALA A 52 6.29 3.39 -9.11
N LEU A 53 5.63 3.08 -10.22
CA LEU A 53 5.99 3.60 -11.54
C LEU A 53 5.77 5.12 -11.63
N ALA A 54 4.66 5.63 -11.08
CA ALA A 54 4.41 7.07 -10.99
C ALA A 54 5.46 7.78 -10.13
N ASP A 55 5.87 7.21 -8.98
CA ASP A 55 6.95 7.74 -8.15
C ASP A 55 8.27 7.82 -8.97
N TYR A 56 8.63 6.76 -9.69
CA TYR A 56 9.82 6.74 -10.55
C TYR A 56 9.74 7.82 -11.64
N TYR A 57 8.58 7.94 -12.31
CA TYR A 57 8.34 8.96 -13.32
C TYR A 57 8.59 10.38 -12.79
N GLN A 58 8.10 10.70 -11.59
CA GLN A 58 8.21 12.05 -11.02
C GLN A 58 9.67 12.47 -10.81
N ASP A 59 10.54 11.53 -10.42
CA ASP A 59 11.96 11.79 -10.19
C ASP A 59 12.80 11.71 -11.49
N HIS A 60 12.25 11.16 -12.58
CA HIS A 60 12.96 10.88 -13.84
C HIS A 60 12.30 11.47 -15.10
N LYS A 61 11.45 12.50 -15.00
CA LYS A 61 10.55 13.01 -16.07
C LYS A 61 11.13 13.16 -17.49
N ASN A 62 12.44 13.37 -17.63
CA ASN A 62 13.11 13.60 -18.90
C ASN A 62 13.81 12.35 -19.49
N SER A 63 13.72 11.20 -18.83
CA SER A 63 14.33 9.96 -19.31
C SER A 63 13.45 9.24 -20.34
N GLU A 64 14.03 8.31 -21.11
CA GLU A 64 13.27 7.50 -22.05
C GLU A 64 12.32 6.55 -21.30
N GLU A 65 12.74 6.05 -20.14
CA GLU A 65 11.93 5.22 -19.26
C GLU A 65 10.70 5.96 -18.76
N ALA A 66 10.80 7.25 -18.43
CA ALA A 66 9.63 8.03 -18.01
C ALA A 66 8.54 8.09 -19.10
N ARG A 67 8.93 8.13 -20.39
CA ARG A 67 7.96 8.06 -21.50
C ARG A 67 7.27 6.70 -21.56
N VAL A 68 8.04 5.61 -21.44
CA VAL A 68 7.51 4.24 -21.43
C VAL A 68 6.56 4.04 -20.26
N ILE A 69 6.93 4.50 -19.07
CA ILE A 69 6.09 4.45 -17.87
C ILE A 69 4.77 5.17 -18.11
N LEU A 70 4.80 6.38 -18.68
CA LEU A 70 3.60 7.15 -18.96
C LEU A 70 2.67 6.37 -19.91
N ASP A 71 3.21 5.79 -20.98
CA ASP A 71 2.44 4.97 -21.92
C ASP A 71 1.83 3.72 -21.26
N VAL A 72 2.59 3.05 -20.39
CA VAL A 72 2.12 1.88 -19.64
C VAL A 72 0.99 2.26 -18.66
N LEU A 73 1.14 3.35 -17.90
CA LEU A 73 0.11 3.86 -16.99
C LEU A 73 -1.16 4.25 -17.76
N LYS A 74 -1.02 5.00 -18.87
CA LYS A 74 -2.17 5.36 -19.73
C LYS A 74 -2.87 4.11 -20.25
N LYS A 75 -2.13 3.13 -20.77
CA LYS A 75 -2.70 1.87 -21.26
C LYS A 75 -3.44 1.10 -20.17
N TYR A 76 -2.90 1.08 -18.96
CA TYR A 76 -3.51 0.42 -17.80
C TYR A 76 -4.83 1.08 -17.41
N TYR A 77 -4.82 2.39 -17.16
CA TYR A 77 -6.02 3.12 -16.73
C TYR A 77 -7.06 3.29 -17.83
N ASP A 78 -6.66 3.57 -19.08
CA ASP A 78 -7.61 3.70 -20.20
C ASP A 78 -8.40 2.41 -20.43
N ARG A 79 -7.77 1.25 -20.18
CA ARG A 79 -8.47 -0.05 -20.21
C ARG A 79 -9.52 -0.16 -19.09
N TRP A 80 -9.18 0.26 -17.87
CA TRP A 80 -10.12 0.23 -16.76
C TRP A 80 -11.28 1.22 -16.95
N ILE A 81 -10.99 2.41 -17.45
CA ILE A 81 -11.99 3.44 -17.82
C ILE A 81 -12.92 2.92 -18.92
N ALA A 82 -12.37 2.30 -19.97
CA ALA A 82 -13.19 1.64 -21.01
C ALA A 82 -14.06 0.51 -20.44
N GLY A 83 -13.59 -0.14 -19.36
CA GLY A 83 -14.33 -1.10 -18.55
C GLY A 83 -15.35 -0.48 -17.57
N LYS A 84 -15.62 0.82 -17.66
CA LYS A 84 -16.56 1.60 -16.83
C LYS A 84 -16.15 1.73 -15.36
N CYS A 85 -14.85 1.80 -15.08
CA CYS A 85 -14.31 2.09 -13.75
C CYS A 85 -14.87 1.21 -12.63
N LYS A 86 -15.05 -0.08 -12.90
CA LYS A 86 -15.68 -0.99 -11.93
C LYS A 86 -14.73 -1.27 -10.76
N MET A 87 -15.20 -0.97 -9.55
CA MET A 87 -14.57 -1.31 -8.28
C MET A 87 -15.18 -2.60 -7.72
N TYR A 88 -14.35 -3.51 -7.21
CA TYR A 88 -14.81 -4.74 -6.57
C TYR A 88 -14.53 -4.74 -5.09
N TYR A 89 -13.41 -4.15 -4.68
CA TYR A 89 -12.95 -4.19 -3.31
C TYR A 89 -12.44 -2.83 -2.85
N LEU A 90 -12.50 -2.63 -1.53
CA LEU A 90 -12.03 -1.42 -0.85
C LEU A 90 -10.56 -1.10 -1.14
N ASP A 91 -9.74 -2.14 -1.24
CA ASP A 91 -8.30 -2.06 -1.44
C ASP A 91 -7.88 -1.68 -2.87
N ASP A 92 -8.80 -1.71 -3.83
CA ASP A 92 -8.55 -1.21 -5.18
C ASP A 92 -8.29 0.32 -5.17
N ALA A 93 -8.66 1.01 -4.08
CA ALA A 93 -8.46 2.45 -3.90
C ALA A 93 -7.00 2.90 -3.98
N VAL A 94 -6.03 2.03 -3.67
CA VAL A 94 -4.59 2.37 -3.77
C VAL A 94 -4.20 2.73 -5.21
N SER A 95 -4.90 2.17 -6.21
CA SER A 95 -4.73 2.51 -7.62
C SER A 95 -5.08 3.97 -7.93
N GLY A 96 -5.87 4.64 -7.09
CA GLY A 96 -6.19 6.06 -7.26
C GLY A 96 -4.97 6.97 -7.09
N MET A 97 -3.92 6.52 -6.39
CA MET A 97 -2.71 7.32 -6.14
C MET A 97 -2.02 7.76 -7.44
N ALA A 98 -1.73 6.80 -8.33
CA ALA A 98 -1.11 7.08 -9.62
C ALA A 98 -2.09 7.66 -10.65
N LEU A 99 -3.39 7.44 -10.47
CA LEU A 99 -4.41 8.04 -11.33
C LEU A 99 -4.48 9.57 -11.15
N ILE A 100 -4.38 10.03 -9.90
CA ILE A 100 -4.26 11.46 -9.58
C ILE A 100 -2.97 12.03 -10.18
N ASP A 101 -1.84 11.32 -10.07
CA ASP A 101 -0.58 11.75 -10.71
C ASP A 101 -0.74 11.87 -12.22
N LEU A 102 -1.39 10.90 -12.85
CA LEU A 102 -1.61 10.89 -14.29
C LEU A 102 -2.47 12.06 -14.74
N HIS A 103 -3.50 12.43 -13.98
CA HIS A 103 -4.26 13.66 -14.22
C HIS A 103 -3.37 14.90 -14.14
N GLN A 104 -2.56 15.04 -13.08
CA GLN A 104 -1.65 16.18 -12.93
C GLN A 104 -0.58 16.26 -14.01
N ILE A 105 -0.11 15.12 -14.52
CA ILE A 105 0.91 15.04 -15.59
C ILE A 105 0.30 15.41 -16.95
N THR A 106 -0.88 14.88 -17.27
CA THR A 106 -1.45 14.93 -18.63
C THR A 106 -2.48 16.04 -18.82
N GLY A 107 -3.15 16.47 -17.76
CA GLY A 107 -4.32 17.34 -17.81
C GLY A 107 -5.57 16.68 -18.41
N GLU A 108 -5.57 15.37 -18.65
CA GLU A 108 -6.72 14.67 -19.23
C GLU A 108 -7.80 14.41 -18.15
N GLU A 109 -8.95 15.11 -18.24
CA GLU A 109 -10.03 15.04 -17.24
C GLU A 109 -10.58 13.64 -16.98
N LYS A 110 -10.51 12.73 -17.96
CA LYS A 110 -10.92 11.32 -17.79
C LYS A 110 -10.23 10.64 -16.60
N TYR A 111 -9.01 11.06 -16.25
CA TYR A 111 -8.27 10.51 -15.11
C TYR A 111 -8.79 11.06 -13.79
N LYS A 112 -9.15 12.35 -13.74
CA LYS A 112 -9.85 12.92 -12.59
C LYS A 112 -11.21 12.25 -12.40
N GLU A 113 -12.03 12.18 -13.44
CA GLU A 113 -13.34 11.53 -13.37
C GLU A 113 -13.24 10.09 -12.85
N ALA A 114 -12.19 9.37 -13.25
CA ALA A 114 -11.92 8.02 -12.77
C ALA A 114 -11.47 7.99 -11.29
N ALA A 115 -10.73 8.99 -10.81
CA ALA A 115 -10.41 9.15 -9.39
C ALA A 115 -11.67 9.51 -8.57
N ASP A 116 -12.54 10.36 -9.11
CA ASP A 116 -13.83 10.72 -8.51
C ASP A 116 -14.69 9.45 -8.30
N ARG A 117 -14.64 8.46 -9.21
CA ARG A 117 -15.33 7.16 -9.04
C ARG A 117 -14.81 6.36 -7.85
N ILE A 118 -13.51 6.41 -7.57
CA ILE A 118 -12.93 5.72 -6.41
C ILE A 118 -13.39 6.43 -5.13
N ALA A 119 -13.35 7.76 -5.10
CA ALA A 119 -13.84 8.53 -3.95
C ALA A 119 -15.34 8.30 -3.71
N GLU A 120 -16.16 8.34 -4.76
CA GLU A 120 -17.60 8.05 -4.71
C GLU A 120 -17.87 6.63 -4.17
N TYR A 121 -17.10 5.63 -4.61
CA TYR A 121 -17.19 4.27 -4.08
C TYR A 121 -16.93 4.23 -2.56
N LEU A 122 -15.88 4.92 -2.10
CA LEU A 122 -15.53 4.98 -0.67
C LEU A 122 -16.57 5.73 0.17
N PHE A 123 -17.15 6.81 -0.35
CA PHE A 123 -18.20 7.56 0.34
C PHE A 123 -19.52 6.79 0.47
N HIS A 124 -19.79 5.86 -0.44
CA HIS A 124 -20.99 5.00 -0.40
C HIS A 124 -20.70 3.61 0.17
N HIS A 125 -19.48 3.36 0.63
CA HIS A 125 -19.12 2.09 1.26
C HIS A 125 -19.83 1.95 2.61
N GLU A 126 -20.11 0.70 2.99
CA GLU A 126 -20.71 0.41 4.30
C GLU A 126 -19.81 0.95 5.42
N THR A 127 -20.41 1.51 6.46
CA THR A 127 -19.70 2.02 7.64
C THR A 127 -20.25 1.37 8.89
N ASP A 128 -19.36 1.09 9.85
CA ASP A 128 -19.77 0.73 11.20
C ASP A 128 -20.16 1.99 12.02
N ASP A 129 -20.60 1.78 13.26
CA ASP A 129 -21.01 2.87 14.17
C ASP A 129 -19.85 3.83 14.53
N GLY A 130 -18.60 3.44 14.27
CA GLY A 130 -17.40 4.25 14.43
C GLY A 130 -16.97 5.01 13.18
N GLY A 131 -17.68 4.82 12.07
CA GLY A 131 -17.33 5.36 10.76
C GLY A 131 -16.14 4.66 10.11
N ASN A 132 -15.74 3.47 10.55
CA ASN A 132 -14.74 2.67 9.85
C ASN A 132 -15.34 2.04 8.59
N LEU A 133 -14.48 1.72 7.63
CA LEU A 133 -14.82 1.03 6.39
C LEU A 133 -14.48 -0.47 6.54
N PRO A 134 -15.46 -1.37 6.71
CA PRO A 134 -15.19 -2.81 6.77
C PRO A 134 -14.49 -3.30 5.51
N TYR A 135 -13.42 -4.08 5.67
CA TYR A 135 -12.52 -4.44 4.57
C TYR A 135 -13.19 -5.29 3.49
N ARG A 136 -14.14 -6.14 3.89
CA ARG A 136 -14.94 -7.03 3.03
C ARG A 136 -16.39 -7.11 3.56
N PRO A 137 -17.25 -6.11 3.30
CA PRO A 137 -18.59 -6.04 3.89
C PRO A 137 -19.46 -7.27 3.58
N GLU A 138 -19.28 -7.92 2.43
CA GLU A 138 -19.99 -9.16 2.07
C GLU A 138 -19.80 -10.31 3.08
N GLN A 139 -18.72 -10.29 3.87
CA GLN A 139 -18.46 -11.29 4.90
C GLN A 139 -19.27 -11.07 6.20
N LYS A 140 -19.88 -9.88 6.37
CA LYS A 140 -20.70 -9.50 7.53
C LYS A 140 -20.02 -9.75 8.88
N ASN A 141 -18.72 -9.47 8.95
CA ASN A 141 -17.92 -9.65 10.16
C ASN A 141 -17.40 -8.34 10.77
N GLY A 142 -17.63 -7.19 10.13
CA GLY A 142 -17.21 -5.88 10.67
C GLY A 142 -15.68 -5.68 10.73
N TYR A 143 -14.89 -6.53 10.07
CA TYR A 143 -13.44 -6.50 10.27
C TYR A 143 -12.76 -5.31 9.59
N ILE A 144 -11.99 -4.58 10.40
CA ILE A 144 -11.14 -3.46 10.00
C ILE A 144 -9.69 -3.94 9.97
N PHE A 145 -9.02 -3.78 8.84
CA PHE A 145 -7.65 -4.28 8.60
C PHE A 145 -6.65 -3.12 8.53
N ALA A 146 -5.43 -3.35 9.02
CA ALA A 146 -4.30 -2.41 8.84
C ALA A 146 -4.03 -2.14 7.34
N ASP A 147 -4.22 -3.15 6.50
CA ASP A 147 -4.13 -3.11 5.04
C ASP A 147 -5.03 -2.01 4.45
N GLY A 148 -6.26 -1.91 4.96
CA GLY A 148 -7.20 -0.86 4.55
C GLY A 148 -6.69 0.54 4.83
N ILE A 149 -6.01 0.75 5.97
CA ILE A 149 -5.38 2.05 6.29
C ILE A 149 -4.33 2.41 5.24
N GLY A 150 -3.48 1.44 4.88
CA GLY A 150 -2.41 1.62 3.92
C GLY A 150 -2.86 1.85 2.48
N MET A 151 -4.02 1.31 2.09
CA MET A 151 -4.51 1.35 0.72
C MET A 151 -5.54 2.47 0.47
N VAL A 152 -6.30 2.85 1.50
CA VAL A 152 -7.41 3.82 1.38
C VAL A 152 -7.00 5.23 1.83
N CYS A 153 -6.35 5.36 2.98
CA CYS A 153 -6.10 6.68 3.58
C CYS A 153 -5.18 7.57 2.73
N PRO A 154 -4.06 7.06 2.18
CA PRO A 154 -3.21 7.84 1.28
C PRO A 154 -3.96 8.40 0.08
N PHE A 155 -4.83 7.58 -0.53
CA PHE A 155 -5.65 7.99 -1.66
C PHE A 155 -6.60 9.13 -1.27
N LEU A 156 -7.37 8.95 -0.20
CA LEU A 156 -8.32 9.96 0.27
C LEU A 156 -7.64 11.29 0.64
N CYS A 157 -6.49 11.24 1.32
CA CYS A 157 -5.73 12.44 1.66
C CYS A 157 -5.17 13.14 0.40
N LYS A 158 -4.62 12.37 -0.56
CA LYS A 158 -4.13 12.94 -1.82
C LYS A 158 -5.26 13.52 -2.66
N TYR A 159 -6.38 12.81 -2.78
CA TYR A 159 -7.58 13.27 -3.49
C TYR A 159 -8.10 14.57 -2.89
N GLY A 160 -8.27 14.61 -1.56
CA GLY A 160 -8.73 15.80 -0.85
C GLY A 160 -7.79 17.00 -1.02
N ALA A 161 -6.47 16.78 -0.96
CA ALA A 161 -5.49 17.85 -1.15
C ALA A 161 -5.43 18.39 -2.59
N VAL A 162 -5.61 17.54 -3.60
CA VAL A 162 -5.52 17.93 -5.02
C VAL A 162 -6.83 18.55 -5.53
N TYR A 163 -7.98 18.08 -5.05
CA TYR A 163 -9.30 18.48 -5.54
C TYR A 163 -10.15 19.24 -4.51
N ASP A 164 -9.55 19.68 -3.40
CA ASP A 164 -10.20 20.47 -2.33
C ASP A 164 -11.43 19.77 -1.72
N ASP A 165 -11.31 18.46 -1.47
CA ASP A 165 -12.37 17.65 -0.86
C ASP A 165 -12.01 17.28 0.59
N MET A 166 -12.47 18.12 1.52
CA MET A 166 -12.25 17.91 2.95
C MET A 166 -13.00 16.69 3.51
N ASN A 167 -14.07 16.20 2.85
CA ASN A 167 -14.76 14.99 3.29
C ASN A 167 -13.88 13.76 3.08
N ALA A 168 -13.13 13.72 1.97
CA ALA A 168 -12.14 12.66 1.73
C ALA A 168 -11.08 12.64 2.85
N VAL A 169 -10.50 13.81 3.18
CA VAL A 169 -9.50 13.90 4.25
C VAL A 169 -10.10 13.55 5.62
N ASN A 170 -11.33 13.97 5.91
CA ASN A 170 -12.05 13.61 7.14
C ASN A 170 -12.24 12.09 7.26
N LEU A 171 -12.64 11.42 6.18
CA LEU A 171 -12.82 9.97 6.16
C LEU A 171 -11.51 9.24 6.44
N ALA A 172 -10.40 9.66 5.81
CA ALA A 172 -9.07 9.11 6.07
C ALA A 172 -8.63 9.28 7.54
N VAL A 173 -8.88 10.46 8.11
CA VAL A 173 -8.57 10.74 9.52
C VAL A 173 -9.36 9.83 10.46
N THR A 174 -10.65 9.60 10.20
CA THR A 174 -11.46 8.65 10.98
C THR A 174 -10.85 7.26 10.96
N GLN A 175 -10.49 6.74 9.78
CA GLN A 175 -9.88 5.40 9.67
C GLN A 175 -8.57 5.31 10.45
N MET A 176 -7.67 6.28 10.30
CA MET A 176 -6.38 6.29 10.98
C MET A 176 -6.54 6.40 12.50
N MET A 177 -7.34 7.34 12.98
CA MET A 177 -7.53 7.56 14.43
C MET A 177 -8.17 6.36 15.12
N ASN A 178 -9.18 5.76 14.49
CA ASN A 178 -9.80 4.54 15.01
C ASN A 178 -8.82 3.37 15.05
N PHE A 179 -7.99 3.18 14.02
CA PHE A 179 -6.99 2.12 14.04
C PHE A 179 -5.91 2.36 15.11
N ILE A 180 -5.46 3.60 15.30
CA ILE A 180 -4.50 3.96 16.36
C ILE A 180 -5.07 3.64 17.74
N GLN A 181 -6.35 3.90 17.96
CA GLN A 181 -7.02 3.68 19.25
C GLN A 181 -7.35 2.19 19.48
N MET A 182 -7.86 1.51 18.47
CA MET A 182 -8.49 0.18 18.61
C MET A 182 -7.61 -0.95 18.08
N GLY A 183 -6.77 -0.71 17.08
CA GLY A 183 -5.96 -1.72 16.42
C GLY A 183 -4.58 -1.98 17.04
N MET A 184 -4.16 -1.16 18.02
CA MET A 184 -2.82 -1.24 18.60
C MET A 184 -2.76 -2.13 19.85
N ASP A 185 -1.66 -2.86 20.03
CA ASP A 185 -1.33 -3.56 21.27
C ASP A 185 -0.57 -2.62 22.23
N GLU A 186 -1.13 -2.40 23.43
CA GLU A 186 -0.57 -1.46 24.41
C GLU A 186 0.78 -1.91 24.99
N LYS A 187 1.01 -3.24 25.05
CA LYS A 187 2.22 -3.80 25.67
C LYS A 187 3.44 -3.66 24.76
N THR A 188 3.28 -3.98 23.47
CA THR A 188 4.36 -3.96 22.49
C THR A 188 4.47 -2.63 21.75
N GLY A 189 3.36 -1.90 21.62
CA GLY A 189 3.25 -0.73 20.75
C GLY A 189 3.19 -1.10 19.26
N LEU A 190 2.98 -2.37 18.92
CA LEU A 190 2.78 -2.86 17.55
C LEU A 190 1.29 -3.07 17.26
N PRO A 191 0.86 -2.97 15.99
CA PRO A 191 -0.51 -3.25 15.63
C PRO A 191 -0.84 -4.74 15.69
N TYR A 192 -2.08 -5.06 16.06
CA TYR A 192 -2.76 -6.26 15.60
C TYR A 192 -2.96 -6.17 14.08
N HIS A 193 -3.27 -7.28 13.42
CA HIS A 193 -3.58 -7.24 11.98
C HIS A 193 -4.87 -6.42 11.74
N GLY A 194 -5.85 -6.54 12.64
CA GLY A 194 -7.07 -5.76 12.59
C GLY A 194 -7.90 -5.87 13.86
N PHE A 195 -9.10 -5.33 13.81
CA PHE A 195 -10.07 -5.37 14.90
C PHE A 195 -11.51 -5.40 14.36
N GLU A 196 -12.47 -5.65 15.22
CA GLU A 196 -13.89 -5.42 14.98
C GLU A 196 -14.38 -4.35 15.97
N TYR A 197 -15.11 -3.34 15.48
CA TYR A 197 -15.34 -2.10 16.21
C TYR A 197 -16.34 -2.29 17.36
N GLU A 198 -17.47 -2.94 17.09
CA GLU A 198 -18.61 -3.07 18.00
C GLU A 198 -18.28 -3.88 19.26
N SER A 199 -17.51 -4.96 19.10
CA SER A 199 -17.02 -5.81 20.19
C SER A 199 -15.72 -5.30 20.80
N GLY A 200 -14.97 -4.46 20.08
CA GLY A 200 -13.62 -4.01 20.46
C GLY A 200 -12.56 -5.12 20.43
N VAL A 201 -12.88 -6.30 19.89
CA VAL A 201 -11.96 -7.43 19.82
C VAL A 201 -10.91 -7.20 18.73
N LYS A 202 -9.64 -7.45 19.08
CA LYS A 202 -8.49 -7.32 18.19
C LYS A 202 -8.09 -8.70 17.65
N TYR A 203 -7.75 -8.78 16.37
CA TYR A 203 -7.53 -10.03 15.65
C TYR A 203 -6.18 -10.08 14.92
N GLY A 204 -5.74 -11.32 14.67
CA GLY A 204 -4.53 -11.61 13.95
C GLY A 204 -3.25 -11.47 14.78
N ILE A 205 -2.11 -11.63 14.11
CA ILE A 205 -0.81 -11.68 14.77
C ILE A 205 -0.33 -10.26 15.07
N ILE A 206 -0.03 -10.00 16.35
CA ILE A 206 0.60 -8.75 16.79
C ILE A 206 1.96 -8.62 16.10
N GLY A 207 2.18 -7.50 15.43
CA GLY A 207 3.42 -7.21 14.73
C GLY A 207 3.63 -8.10 13.50
N TRP A 208 2.58 -8.56 12.83
CA TRP A 208 2.73 -9.11 11.48
C TRP A 208 3.30 -8.04 10.55
N GLY A 209 4.45 -8.33 9.93
CA GLY A 209 5.30 -7.32 9.31
C GLY A 209 4.64 -6.56 8.17
N ARG A 210 3.78 -7.21 7.37
CA ARG A 210 3.07 -6.52 6.30
C ARG A 210 1.92 -5.65 6.80
N ALA A 211 1.17 -6.05 7.84
CA ALA A 211 0.20 -5.15 8.48
C ALA A 211 0.89 -3.92 9.09
N VAL A 212 2.05 -4.11 9.72
CA VAL A 212 2.87 -2.99 10.21
C VAL A 212 3.27 -2.08 9.06
N GLY A 213 3.78 -2.65 7.97
CA GLY A 213 4.14 -1.91 6.76
C GLY A 213 2.95 -1.11 6.19
N TRP A 214 1.76 -1.70 6.12
CA TRP A 214 0.57 -1.02 5.63
C TRP A 214 0.14 0.14 6.51
N LEU A 215 0.09 -0.07 7.83
CA LEU A 215 -0.24 1.01 8.75
C LEU A 215 0.77 2.15 8.63
N MET A 216 2.06 1.83 8.54
CA MET A 216 3.11 2.84 8.38
C MET A 216 3.01 3.59 7.05
N ILE A 217 2.74 2.91 5.94
CA ILE A 217 2.48 3.55 4.63
C ILE A 217 1.25 4.47 4.73
N GLY A 218 0.17 3.95 5.29
CA GLY A 218 -1.09 4.69 5.45
C GLY A 218 -0.88 6.00 6.19
N MET A 219 -0.15 5.98 7.30
CA MET A 219 0.16 7.18 8.07
C MET A 219 1.18 8.09 7.36
N ALA A 220 2.28 7.54 6.85
CA ALA A 220 3.36 8.32 6.23
C ALA A 220 2.89 9.08 4.99
N ASP A 221 2.19 8.42 4.07
CA ASP A 221 1.69 9.06 2.87
C ASP A 221 0.51 9.99 3.17
N SER A 222 -0.40 9.64 4.09
CA SER A 222 -1.49 10.56 4.47
C SER A 222 -0.95 11.87 5.06
N LEU A 223 0.00 11.79 6.00
CA LEU A 223 0.65 12.97 6.58
C LEU A 223 1.42 13.82 5.57
N ALA A 224 1.82 13.25 4.42
CA ALA A 224 2.46 13.98 3.35
C ALA A 224 1.51 14.90 2.56
N TYR A 225 0.20 14.60 2.57
CA TYR A 225 -0.82 15.37 1.85
C TYR A 225 -1.74 16.17 2.78
N MET A 226 -1.77 15.86 4.08
CA MET A 226 -2.56 16.61 5.05
C MET A 226 -1.96 17.99 5.35
N GLU A 227 -2.83 18.98 5.53
CA GLU A 227 -2.46 20.29 6.05
C GLU A 227 -1.94 20.20 7.49
N THR A 228 -0.83 20.90 7.78
CA THR A 228 -0.09 20.77 9.05
C THR A 228 -0.75 21.47 10.24
N ASP A 229 -1.64 22.43 10.00
CA ASP A 229 -2.41 23.17 11.02
C ASP A 229 -3.72 22.46 11.42
N ARG A 230 -4.08 21.39 10.70
CA ARG A 230 -5.26 20.58 11.00
C ARG A 230 -5.15 19.95 12.40
N PRO A 231 -6.20 19.98 13.23
CA PRO A 231 -6.15 19.44 14.60
C PRO A 231 -5.76 17.96 14.70
N SER A 232 -6.06 17.16 13.67
CA SER A 232 -5.73 15.73 13.62
C SER A 232 -4.31 15.43 13.15
N TYR A 233 -3.59 16.41 12.59
CA TYR A 233 -2.24 16.19 12.05
C TYR A 233 -1.25 15.74 13.13
N GLU A 234 -1.15 16.52 14.22
CA GLU A 234 -0.17 16.26 15.27
C GLU A 234 -0.44 14.95 16.05
N PRO A 235 -1.68 14.60 16.43
CA PRO A 235 -1.98 13.29 17.02
C PRO A 235 -1.54 12.11 16.15
N ILE A 236 -1.83 12.15 14.84
CA ILE A 236 -1.46 11.08 13.90
C ILE A 236 0.06 11.03 13.74
N LYS A 237 0.73 12.18 13.56
CA LYS A 237 2.19 12.27 13.47
C LYS A 237 2.89 11.70 14.70
N GLN A 238 2.40 12.02 15.89
CA GLN A 238 2.98 11.50 17.14
C GLN A 238 2.75 10.00 17.31
N ALA A 239 1.58 9.49 16.94
CA ALA A 239 1.32 8.05 16.91
C ALA A 239 2.25 7.32 15.92
N TYR A 240 2.43 7.89 14.72
CA TYR A 240 3.32 7.35 13.70
C TYR A 240 4.78 7.32 14.16
N ARG A 241 5.28 8.40 14.77
CA ARG A 241 6.63 8.47 15.33
C ARG A 241 6.88 7.39 16.38
N ARG A 242 5.94 7.21 17.32
CA ARG A 242 6.03 6.15 18.33
C ARG A 242 6.04 4.77 17.70
N LEU A 243 5.24 4.54 16.65
CA LEU A 243 5.25 3.29 15.91
C LEU A 243 6.61 3.06 15.26
N VAL A 244 7.15 4.04 14.54
CA VAL A 244 8.50 3.97 13.91
C VAL A 244 9.57 3.59 14.94
N ASP A 245 9.60 4.27 16.09
CA ASP A 245 10.57 3.99 17.16
C ASP A 245 10.48 2.53 17.65
N LYS A 246 9.25 2.01 17.78
CA LYS A 246 9.03 0.61 18.16
C LYS A 246 9.47 -0.35 17.06
N VAL A 247 9.08 -0.10 15.82
CA VAL A 247 9.43 -0.95 14.68
C VAL A 247 10.95 -1.05 14.51
N GLU A 248 11.67 0.07 14.58
CA GLU A 248 13.13 0.09 14.38
C GLU A 248 13.92 -0.77 15.37
N ALA A 249 13.37 -1.07 16.55
CA ALA A 249 13.97 -1.99 17.53
C ALA A 249 13.90 -3.48 17.11
N TYR A 250 13.06 -3.80 16.12
CA TYR A 250 12.89 -5.14 15.57
C TYR A 250 13.71 -5.40 14.30
N GLN A 251 14.39 -4.38 13.74
CA GLN A 251 15.26 -4.59 12.59
C GLN A 251 16.37 -5.59 12.94
N LEU A 252 16.52 -6.64 12.13
CA LEU A 252 17.53 -7.67 12.33
C LEU A 252 18.93 -7.13 12.07
N GLU A 253 19.95 -7.86 12.52
CA GLU A 253 21.36 -7.51 12.29
C GLU A 253 21.67 -7.36 10.80
N GLY A 254 21.13 -8.27 9.98
CA GLY A 254 21.21 -8.23 8.52
C GLY A 254 20.38 -7.14 7.84
N GLY A 255 19.74 -6.22 8.59
CA GLY A 255 19.02 -5.06 8.07
C GLY A 255 17.57 -5.30 7.65
N LEU A 256 17.14 -6.54 7.44
CA LEU A 256 15.76 -6.91 7.10
C LEU A 256 14.87 -7.04 8.35
N TYR A 257 13.56 -7.16 8.14
CA TYR A 257 12.57 -7.52 9.16
C TYR A 257 12.06 -8.94 8.95
N SER A 258 11.75 -9.64 10.05
CA SER A 258 11.05 -10.92 10.03
C SER A 258 9.58 -10.76 9.65
N TRP A 259 8.97 -11.82 9.11
CA TRP A 259 7.55 -11.85 8.72
C TRP A 259 6.60 -11.47 9.86
N GLN A 260 6.97 -11.79 11.11
CA GLN A 260 6.41 -11.24 12.34
C GLN A 260 7.57 -10.58 13.10
N LEU A 261 7.46 -9.29 13.41
CA LEU A 261 8.55 -8.48 13.96
C LEU A 261 9.17 -9.08 15.23
N GLY A 262 8.33 -9.59 16.14
CA GLY A 262 8.79 -10.21 17.38
C GLY A 262 9.47 -11.58 17.18
N ALA A 263 9.20 -12.28 16.09
CA ALA A 263 9.73 -13.61 15.79
C ALA A 263 11.07 -13.51 15.04
N LYS A 264 12.11 -13.02 15.72
CA LYS A 264 13.42 -12.71 15.12
C LYS A 264 14.17 -13.92 14.55
N GLU A 265 13.88 -15.13 15.04
CA GLU A 265 14.41 -16.41 14.51
C GLU A 265 13.61 -16.91 13.28
N GLY A 266 12.48 -16.28 12.98
CA GLY A 266 11.64 -16.60 11.84
C GLY A 266 12.21 -16.07 10.52
N PRO A 267 11.63 -16.51 9.38
CA PRO A 267 12.02 -16.03 8.06
C PRO A 267 11.84 -14.52 7.92
N VAL A 268 12.73 -13.91 7.14
CA VAL A 268 12.61 -12.52 6.69
C VAL A 268 11.46 -12.38 5.71
N ASP A 269 10.82 -11.21 5.71
CA ASP A 269 9.82 -10.84 4.70
C ASP A 269 10.25 -9.55 4.02
N THR A 270 10.63 -9.65 2.74
CA THR A 270 11.06 -8.48 1.97
C THR A 270 9.92 -7.51 1.69
N SER A 271 8.65 -7.95 1.69
CA SER A 271 7.52 -7.02 1.57
C SER A 271 7.35 -6.15 2.80
N ALA A 272 7.32 -6.75 3.98
CA ALA A 272 7.32 -6.03 5.26
C ALA A 272 8.49 -5.04 5.32
N THR A 273 9.68 -5.51 4.98
CA THR A 273 10.90 -4.68 4.98
C THR A 273 10.77 -3.50 4.00
N ALA A 274 10.39 -3.75 2.75
CA ALA A 274 10.23 -2.71 1.73
C ALA A 274 9.22 -1.64 2.16
N MET A 275 8.07 -2.05 2.69
CA MET A 275 6.99 -1.14 3.09
C MET A 275 7.37 -0.28 4.30
N ILE A 276 7.97 -0.90 5.33
CA ILE A 276 8.46 -0.19 6.53
C ILE A 276 9.52 0.85 6.12
N LEU A 277 10.50 0.45 5.32
CA LEU A 277 11.58 1.32 4.90
C LEU A 277 11.10 2.44 3.97
N TYR A 278 10.18 2.15 3.03
CA TYR A 278 9.55 3.16 2.19
C TYR A 278 8.83 4.21 3.05
N ALA A 279 8.02 3.79 4.03
CA ALA A 279 7.31 4.72 4.91
C ALA A 279 8.29 5.62 5.70
N ILE A 280 9.40 5.06 6.19
CA ILE A 280 10.45 5.84 6.88
C ILE A 280 11.10 6.83 5.90
N ALA A 281 11.49 6.39 4.71
CA ALA A 281 12.11 7.25 3.70
C ALA A 281 11.18 8.39 3.26
N ARG A 282 9.91 8.09 3.02
CA ARG A 282 8.86 9.08 2.71
C ARG A 282 8.73 10.11 3.83
N SER A 283 8.70 9.66 5.07
CA SER A 283 8.57 10.55 6.23
C SER A 283 9.82 11.38 6.51
N LEU A 284 11.00 10.92 6.11
CA LEU A 284 12.23 11.72 6.10
C LEU A 284 12.17 12.82 5.02
N GLN A 285 11.68 12.49 3.82
CA GLN A 285 11.51 13.46 2.73
C GLN A 285 10.53 14.57 3.09
N THR A 286 9.45 14.25 3.81
CA THR A 286 8.39 15.19 4.21
C THR A 286 8.62 15.86 5.57
N ASN A 287 9.77 15.62 6.22
CA ASN A 287 10.12 16.11 7.56
C ASN A 287 9.14 15.70 8.68
N VAL A 288 8.34 14.66 8.44
CA VAL A 288 7.55 13.99 9.48
C VAL A 288 8.49 13.28 10.47
N LEU A 289 9.58 12.69 9.96
CA LEU A 289 10.69 12.13 10.74
C LEU A 289 11.94 13.01 10.62
N ILE A 290 12.81 12.93 11.62
CA ILE A 290 14.11 13.61 11.62
C ILE A 290 15.25 12.66 11.24
N GLY A 291 16.42 13.20 10.91
CA GLY A 291 17.54 12.43 10.34
C GLY A 291 18.09 11.25 11.15
N ILE A 292 17.71 11.08 12.42
CA ILE A 292 18.16 9.96 13.27
C ILE A 292 17.76 8.59 12.71
N HIS A 293 16.64 8.52 11.97
CA HIS A 293 16.13 7.28 11.38
C HIS A 293 16.83 6.91 10.06
N LYS A 294 17.60 7.84 9.47
CA LYS A 294 18.21 7.65 8.14
C LYS A 294 19.18 6.47 8.11
N SER A 295 20.01 6.29 9.14
CA SER A 295 21.04 5.24 9.15
C SER A 295 20.43 3.83 9.16
N ARG A 296 19.37 3.61 9.95
CA ARG A 296 18.62 2.35 10.00
C ARG A 296 17.90 2.06 8.69
N MET A 297 17.31 3.10 8.10
CA MET A 297 16.68 3.01 6.79
C MET A 297 17.68 2.59 5.71
N VAL A 298 18.85 3.25 5.62
CA VAL A 298 19.89 2.95 4.64
C VAL A 298 20.40 1.52 4.78
N ARG A 299 20.67 1.06 6.01
CA ARG A 299 21.09 -0.33 6.27
C ARG A 299 20.06 -1.35 5.76
N GLY A 300 18.78 -1.10 6.01
CA GLY A 300 17.71 -1.98 5.53
C GLY A 300 17.56 -1.92 4.01
N ARG A 301 17.73 -0.74 3.42
CA ARG A 301 17.68 -0.52 1.97
C ARG A 301 18.77 -1.33 1.25
N GLU A 302 20.00 -1.30 1.77
CA GLU A 302 21.13 -2.07 1.22
C GLU A 302 20.89 -3.58 1.32
N ALA A 303 20.39 -4.05 2.47
CA ALA A 303 20.02 -5.45 2.66
C ALA A 303 18.92 -5.90 1.68
N LEU A 304 17.91 -5.04 1.47
CA LEU A 304 16.82 -5.30 0.52
C LEU A 304 17.34 -5.34 -0.93
N TRP A 305 18.29 -4.47 -1.28
CA TRP A 305 18.93 -4.45 -2.60
C TRP A 305 19.61 -5.80 -2.91
N ASN A 306 20.24 -6.43 -1.93
CA ASN A 306 20.85 -7.76 -2.09
C ASN A 306 19.83 -8.89 -2.35
N SER A 307 18.53 -8.62 -2.17
CA SER A 307 17.44 -9.55 -2.48
C SER A 307 16.90 -9.40 -3.92
N VAL A 308 17.42 -8.41 -4.68
CA VAL A 308 17.01 -8.15 -6.06
C VAL A 308 17.69 -9.13 -7.02
N LYS A 309 16.90 -9.81 -7.86
CA LYS A 309 17.37 -10.67 -8.95
C LYS A 309 16.44 -10.49 -10.15
N GLU A 310 17.02 -10.18 -11.31
CA GLU A 310 16.25 -10.01 -12.57
C GLU A 310 15.08 -9.04 -12.43
N GLY A 311 15.29 -7.90 -11.74
CA GLY A 311 14.23 -6.91 -11.50
C GLY A 311 13.21 -7.27 -10.42
N ARG A 312 13.26 -8.49 -9.87
CA ARG A 312 12.32 -9.01 -8.85
C ARG A 312 12.97 -9.05 -7.48
N ILE A 313 12.16 -9.02 -6.42
CA ILE A 313 12.65 -9.07 -5.03
C ILE A 313 12.19 -10.35 -4.36
N TYR A 314 13.16 -11.22 -4.04
CA TYR A 314 12.90 -12.52 -3.43
C TYR A 314 12.78 -12.43 -1.91
N GLY A 315 12.34 -13.52 -1.26
CA GLY A 315 12.11 -13.55 0.19
C GLY A 315 10.83 -12.80 0.61
N CYS A 316 9.91 -12.59 -0.34
CA CYS A 316 8.63 -11.95 -0.10
C CYS A 316 7.59 -12.99 0.34
N LEU A 317 6.92 -12.75 1.46
CA LEU A 317 5.83 -13.61 1.94
C LEU A 317 4.62 -13.54 0.99
N ALA A 318 4.03 -14.69 0.69
CA ALA A 318 2.82 -14.82 -0.13
C ALA A 318 1.62 -14.03 0.44
N GLU A 319 0.60 -13.81 -0.39
CA GLU A 319 -0.60 -13.02 -0.05
C GLU A 319 -1.34 -13.61 1.16
N CYS A 320 -1.72 -12.74 2.10
CA CYS A 320 -2.46 -13.12 3.29
C CYS A 320 -3.95 -13.20 2.95
N GLN A 321 -4.64 -14.24 3.41
CA GLN A 321 -6.06 -14.45 3.06
C GLN A 321 -7.01 -14.04 4.20
N GLY A 322 -6.48 -13.59 5.34
CA GLY A 322 -7.25 -13.16 6.51
C GLY A 322 -6.49 -13.36 7.81
N PHE A 323 -7.11 -13.03 8.95
CA PHE A 323 -6.46 -12.96 10.26
C PHE A 323 -5.77 -14.25 10.75
N SER A 324 -6.10 -15.41 10.19
CA SER A 324 -5.52 -16.71 10.57
C SER A 324 -4.79 -17.41 9.43
N MET A 325 -4.54 -16.70 8.32
CA MET A 325 -4.01 -17.29 7.08
C MET A 325 -2.79 -16.52 6.57
N TYR A 326 -1.65 -16.70 7.26
CA TYR A 326 -0.34 -16.15 6.90
C TYR A 326 0.49 -17.25 6.23
N PRO A 327 0.38 -17.45 4.91
CA PRO A 327 1.06 -18.56 4.23
C PRO A 327 2.57 -18.39 4.34
N GLN A 328 3.28 -19.33 4.98
CA GLN A 328 4.75 -19.34 5.08
C GLN A 328 5.41 -19.80 3.76
N VAL A 329 5.00 -19.19 2.66
CA VAL A 329 5.49 -19.41 1.31
C VAL A 329 6.18 -18.14 0.86
N TYR A 330 7.46 -18.23 0.50
CA TYR A 330 8.29 -17.09 0.16
C TYR A 330 8.70 -17.15 -1.30
N GLY A 331 8.55 -16.03 -1.99
CA GLY A 331 8.81 -15.91 -3.42
C GLY A 331 9.18 -14.49 -3.80
N ALA A 332 8.84 -14.12 -5.03
CA ALA A 332 8.91 -12.76 -5.51
C ALA A 332 7.51 -12.34 -5.98
N TYR A 333 6.97 -11.30 -5.38
CA TYR A 333 5.60 -10.83 -5.58
C TYR A 333 5.56 -9.30 -5.73
N PRO A 334 4.55 -8.75 -6.42
CA PRO A 334 4.43 -7.31 -6.67
C PRO A 334 4.51 -6.44 -5.40
N TRP A 335 3.97 -6.93 -4.28
CA TRP A 335 3.91 -6.19 -3.02
C TRP A 335 5.24 -6.14 -2.25
N SER A 336 6.31 -6.75 -2.77
CA SER A 336 7.68 -6.42 -2.37
C SER A 336 8.36 -5.50 -3.39
N LEU A 337 8.14 -5.77 -4.69
CA LEU A 337 8.71 -4.99 -5.79
C LEU A 337 8.29 -3.51 -5.73
N ALA A 338 7.00 -3.23 -5.67
CA ALA A 338 6.47 -1.87 -5.75
C ALA A 338 6.99 -0.95 -4.62
N PRO A 339 6.79 -1.25 -3.32
CA PRO A 339 7.31 -0.38 -2.26
C PRO A 339 8.83 -0.26 -2.26
N ALA A 340 9.55 -1.31 -2.68
CA ALA A 340 11.00 -1.26 -2.78
C ALA A 340 11.47 -0.38 -3.95
N LEU A 341 10.77 -0.40 -5.08
CA LEU A 341 11.05 0.49 -6.21
C LEU A 341 10.86 1.95 -5.76
N SER A 342 9.73 2.29 -5.14
CA SER A 342 9.51 3.62 -4.56
C SER A 342 10.58 4.00 -3.54
N LEU A 343 10.98 3.07 -2.66
CA LEU A 343 12.07 3.27 -1.70
C LEU A 343 13.40 3.57 -2.41
N PHE A 344 13.76 2.81 -3.45
CA PHE A 344 15.04 3.02 -4.13
C PHE A 344 15.04 4.31 -4.94
N THR A 345 13.92 4.70 -5.53
CA THR A 345 13.76 6.00 -6.21
C THR A 345 13.96 7.15 -5.24
N ILE A 346 13.19 7.21 -4.14
CA ILE A 346 13.24 8.34 -3.18
C ILE A 346 14.58 8.44 -2.43
N THR A 347 15.35 7.35 -2.38
CA THR A 347 16.66 7.30 -1.72
C THR A 347 17.82 7.24 -2.70
N GLU A 348 17.56 7.42 -4.00
CA GLU A 348 18.61 7.52 -4.99
C GLU A 348 19.48 8.73 -4.66
N GLU A 349 20.77 8.49 -4.44
CA GLU A 349 21.71 9.59 -4.24
C GLU A 349 21.83 10.33 -5.57
N ASN A 350 21.31 11.56 -5.62
CA ASN A 350 21.59 12.48 -6.72
C ASN A 350 23.11 12.51 -6.92
N LYS A 351 23.58 11.97 -8.05
CA LYS A 351 24.97 12.08 -8.48
C LYS A 351 25.38 13.53 -8.79
N ASP A 352 24.44 14.48 -8.69
CA ASP A 352 24.61 15.90 -8.94
C ASP A 352 24.31 16.76 -7.68
N LYS A 353 25.09 16.56 -6.61
CA LYS A 353 25.27 17.58 -5.56
C LYS A 353 26.74 17.82 -5.27
#